data_AF-A0A525DDF4-F1
#
_entry.id   AF-A0A525DDF4-F1
#
_cell.length_a   1.000
_cell.length_b   1.000
_cell.length_c   1.000
_cell.angle_alpha   90.00
_cell.angle_beta   90.00
_cell.angle_gamma   90.00
#
_symmetry.space_group_name_H-M   'P 1'
#
loop_
_entity.id
_entity.type
_entity.pdbx_description
1 polymer ?
#
loop_
_entity_poly.entity_id
_entity_poly.type
_entity_poly.pdbx_seq_one_letter_code
_entity_poly.pdbx_strand_id
1 'polypeptide(L)'
;MPAQLTTYPIILFILAVMHLYPCAAADAINDRPAEVVTEHTYTIGSGDSQKTYESLCLFGARLKAVKSAAKVLSRRGLLENFGKRQKEVFCLAADEMAISVLEEKRLVGEKTYYVKIKARVQSKDFIRAENINRDLDEQEKRFSWQEEMEQYVAQSVDPGKELSRAYRYLRKKAWRVAIIYLNHLERKYPDWSEIYYAKAIGYYAENKMDAMIDALKSSCDLGNMEACMEIDRFPRQSKGITAFKE
;
A
#
# COMPACT_ATOMS: atom_id res chain seq x y z
N MET A 1 -1.85 78.63 -4.84
CA MET A 1 -2.03 77.23 -5.27
C MET A 1 -1.82 76.32 -4.07
N PRO A 2 -2.85 75.61 -3.60
CA PRO A 2 -2.63 74.23 -3.17
C PRO A 2 -3.72 73.30 -3.73
N ALA A 3 -3.27 72.19 -4.32
CA ALA A 3 -4.12 71.13 -4.83
C ALA A 3 -4.17 69.97 -3.82
N GLN A 4 -5.40 69.68 -3.38
CA GLN A 4 -6.00 68.35 -3.31
C GLN A 4 -5.41 67.30 -2.34
N LEU A 5 -6.01 67.25 -1.15
CA LEU A 5 -6.22 66.02 -0.39
C LEU A 5 -7.38 65.24 -1.03
N THR A 6 -7.10 64.23 -1.85
CA THR A 6 -8.15 63.37 -2.47
C THR A 6 -7.87 61.87 -2.37
N THR A 7 -6.98 61.43 -1.48
CA THR A 7 -6.61 60.01 -1.34
C THR A 7 -7.42 59.24 -0.28
N TYR A 8 -8.13 59.93 0.62
CA TYR A 8 -8.89 59.29 1.70
C TYR A 8 -10.19 58.55 1.32
N PRO A 9 -11.01 58.99 0.33
CA PRO A 9 -12.30 58.34 0.10
C PRO A 9 -12.19 56.97 -0.58
N ILE A 10 -11.07 56.69 -1.25
CA ILE A 10 -10.85 55.42 -1.95
C ILE A 10 -10.54 54.28 -0.97
N ILE A 11 -9.77 54.57 0.09
CA ILE A 11 -9.38 53.57 1.10
C ILE A 11 -10.59 53.12 1.92
N LEU A 12 -11.50 54.03 2.26
CA LEU A 12 -12.74 53.74 2.98
C LEU A 12 -13.71 52.88 2.15
N PHE A 13 -13.73 53.06 0.82
CA PHE A 13 -14.58 52.25 -0.06
C PHE A 13 -14.07 50.80 -0.19
N ILE A 14 -12.75 50.59 -0.23
CA ILE A 14 -12.14 49.24 -0.28
C ILE A 14 -12.40 48.46 1.01
N LEU A 15 -12.31 49.12 2.17
CA LEU A 15 -12.61 48.50 3.47
C LEU A 15 -14.10 48.13 3.62
N ALA A 16 -15.00 48.94 3.08
CA ALA A 16 -16.44 48.64 3.12
C ALA A 16 -16.83 47.45 2.21
N VAL A 17 -16.18 47.30 1.05
CA VAL A 17 -16.43 46.17 0.13
C VAL A 17 -15.95 44.84 0.72
N MET A 18 -14.90 44.84 1.56
CA MET A 18 -14.41 43.63 2.23
C MET A 18 -15.35 43.09 3.33
N HIS A 19 -16.32 43.89 3.81
CA HIS A 19 -17.30 43.45 4.81
C HIS A 19 -18.64 43.01 4.22
N LEU A 20 -18.85 43.17 2.91
CA LEU A 20 -20.08 42.78 2.20
C LEU A 20 -20.02 41.38 1.60
N TYR A 21 -18.85 40.75 1.58
CA TYR A 21 -18.75 39.34 1.26
C TYR A 21 -18.89 38.56 2.56
N PRO A 22 -20.02 37.88 2.83
CA PRO A 22 -19.99 36.79 3.78
C PRO A 22 -18.88 35.87 3.31
N CYS A 23 -17.81 35.78 4.12
CA CYS A 23 -16.82 34.75 3.97
C CYS A 23 -17.63 33.46 4.04
N ALA A 24 -17.89 32.86 2.87
CA ALA A 24 -18.36 31.52 2.77
C ALA A 24 -17.22 30.70 3.35
N ALA A 25 -17.27 30.50 4.68
CA ALA A 25 -16.50 29.47 5.34
C ALA A 25 -16.87 28.21 4.59
N ALA A 26 -15.98 27.76 3.71
CA ALA A 26 -16.07 26.44 3.12
C ALA A 26 -16.36 25.50 4.28
N ASP A 27 -17.48 24.80 4.22
CA ASP A 27 -17.84 23.76 5.19
C ASP A 27 -16.56 23.04 5.55
N ALA A 28 -16.13 23.15 6.82
CA ALA A 28 -14.92 22.50 7.28
C ALA A 28 -15.05 21.04 6.86
N ILE A 29 -14.24 20.62 5.87
CA ILE A 29 -14.36 19.28 5.30
C ILE A 29 -14.24 18.36 6.50
N ASN A 30 -15.35 17.72 6.85
CA ASN A 30 -15.45 17.02 8.11
C ASN A 30 -14.47 15.85 7.99
N ASP A 31 -13.29 15.96 8.62
CA ASP A 31 -12.19 14.98 8.62
C ASP A 31 -12.58 13.75 9.44
N ARG A 32 -13.80 13.27 9.18
CA ARG A 32 -14.35 12.08 9.79
C ARG A 32 -13.54 10.91 9.28
N PRO A 33 -13.04 10.07 10.20
CA PRO A 33 -12.36 8.85 9.82
C PRO A 33 -13.25 7.99 8.91
N ALA A 34 -12.60 7.15 8.12
CA ALA A 34 -13.23 5.96 7.59
C ALA A 34 -13.13 4.87 8.66
N GLU A 35 -14.29 4.45 9.19
CA GLU A 35 -14.37 3.24 10.00
C GLU A 35 -14.59 2.05 9.09
N VAL A 36 -13.74 1.04 9.22
CA VAL A 36 -13.79 -0.18 8.40
C VAL A 36 -13.59 -1.40 9.29
N VAL A 37 -14.31 -2.47 8.98
CA VAL A 37 -14.08 -3.78 9.57
C VAL A 37 -13.53 -4.68 8.47
N THR A 38 -12.38 -5.28 8.72
CA THR A 38 -11.72 -6.17 7.77
C THR A 38 -11.25 -7.43 8.45
N GLU A 39 -11.14 -8.48 7.65
CA GLU A 39 -10.64 -9.77 8.08
C GLU A 39 -9.59 -10.30 7.11
N HIS A 40 -8.72 -11.14 7.64
CA HIS A 40 -7.71 -11.80 6.86
C HIS A 40 -7.41 -13.18 7.46
N THR A 41 -7.10 -14.11 6.57
CA THR A 41 -6.65 -15.45 6.93
C THR A 41 -5.28 -15.63 6.29
N TYR A 42 -4.33 -16.07 7.08
CA TYR A 42 -2.97 -16.36 6.65
C TYR A 42 -2.69 -17.85 6.83
N THR A 43 -2.09 -18.48 5.82
CA THR A 43 -1.64 -19.87 5.88
C THR A 43 -0.28 -19.92 6.58
N ILE A 44 -0.20 -20.63 7.70
CA ILE A 44 1.00 -20.71 8.54
C ILE A 44 2.04 -21.60 7.84
N GLY A 45 3.17 -21.00 7.47
CA GLY A 45 4.27 -21.71 6.85
C GLY A 45 5.01 -22.63 7.82
N SER A 46 5.68 -23.66 7.28
CA SER A 46 6.39 -24.66 8.08
C SER A 46 7.54 -24.08 8.93
N GLY A 47 8.06 -22.91 8.56
CA GLY A 47 9.10 -22.18 9.29
C GLY A 47 8.60 -20.97 10.08
N ASP A 48 7.30 -20.68 10.06
CA ASP A 48 6.78 -19.47 10.69
C ASP A 48 6.78 -19.58 12.22
N SER A 49 7.42 -18.61 12.86
CA SER A 49 7.23 -18.37 14.29
C SER A 49 5.82 -17.83 14.56
N GLN A 50 5.34 -17.93 15.80
CA GLN A 50 4.09 -17.30 16.21
C GLN A 50 4.03 -15.82 15.87
N LYS A 51 5.10 -15.10 16.22
CA LYS A 51 5.26 -13.69 15.90
C LYS A 51 5.14 -13.42 14.39
N THR A 52 5.67 -14.31 13.55
CA THR A 52 5.65 -14.16 12.10
C THR A 52 4.23 -14.24 11.56
N TYR A 53 3.52 -15.36 11.78
CA TYR A 53 2.20 -15.53 11.18
C TYR A 53 1.17 -14.55 11.76
N GLU A 54 1.28 -14.17 13.04
CA GLU A 54 0.41 -13.16 13.65
C GLU A 54 0.63 -11.80 12.99
N SER A 55 1.89 -11.40 12.80
CA SER A 55 2.24 -10.11 12.20
C SER A 55 1.82 -10.04 10.72
N LEU A 56 2.06 -11.10 9.95
CA LEU A 56 1.69 -11.17 8.53
C LEU A 56 0.17 -11.17 8.34
N CYS A 57 -0.56 -11.93 9.16
CA CYS A 57 -2.02 -11.96 9.10
C CYS A 57 -2.63 -10.62 9.50
N LEU A 58 -2.14 -10.01 10.58
CA LEU A 58 -2.58 -8.68 11.01
C LEU A 58 -2.28 -7.62 9.95
N PHE A 59 -1.09 -7.67 9.34
CA PHE A 59 -0.75 -6.79 8.24
C PHE A 59 -1.71 -6.95 7.05
N GLY A 60 -2.06 -8.17 6.67
CA GLY A 60 -3.04 -8.44 5.60
C GLY A 60 -4.41 -7.82 5.88
N ALA A 61 -4.90 -7.92 7.12
CA ALA A 61 -6.17 -7.29 7.53
C ALA A 61 -6.07 -5.76 7.53
N ARG A 62 -4.95 -5.20 8.01
CA ARG A 62 -4.66 -3.76 8.00
C ARG A 62 -4.56 -3.23 6.58
N LEU A 63 -3.85 -3.90 5.68
CA LEU A 63 -3.72 -3.47 4.29
C LEU A 63 -5.08 -3.45 3.57
N LYS A 64 -5.96 -4.43 3.83
CA LYS A 64 -7.36 -4.40 3.35
C LYS A 64 -8.12 -3.19 3.93
N ALA A 65 -7.93 -2.86 5.20
CA ALA A 65 -8.53 -1.70 5.85
C ALA A 65 -8.07 -0.40 5.19
N VAL A 66 -6.76 -0.21 4.97
CA VAL A 66 -6.19 0.96 4.26
C VAL A 66 -6.79 1.09 2.88
N LYS A 67 -6.77 0.02 2.07
CA LYS A 67 -7.32 0.04 0.71
C LYS A 67 -8.81 0.44 0.69
N SER A 68 -9.57 -0.03 1.68
CA SER A 68 -11.00 0.28 1.80
C SER A 68 -11.25 1.71 2.28
N ALA A 69 -10.51 2.15 3.30
CA ALA A 69 -10.56 3.50 3.82
C ALA A 69 -10.15 4.53 2.76
N ALA A 70 -9.11 4.25 1.97
CA ALA A 70 -8.66 5.12 0.89
C ALA A 70 -9.77 5.38 -0.12
N LYS A 71 -10.51 4.33 -0.54
CA LYS A 71 -11.67 4.50 -1.44
C LYS A 71 -12.74 5.41 -0.84
N VAL A 72 -13.02 5.28 0.46
CA VAL A 72 -14.01 6.11 1.16
C VAL A 72 -13.54 7.56 1.24
N LEU A 73 -12.29 7.80 1.66
CA LEU A 73 -11.74 9.14 1.83
C LEU A 73 -11.55 9.86 0.49
N SER A 74 -11.09 9.16 -0.56
CA SER A 74 -11.03 9.74 -1.91
C SER A 74 -12.40 10.16 -2.43
N ARG A 75 -13.46 9.38 -2.20
CA ARG A 75 -14.84 9.77 -2.57
C ARG A 75 -15.33 11.01 -1.82
N ARG A 76 -14.80 11.27 -0.63
CA ARG A 76 -15.08 12.47 0.17
C ARG A 76 -14.20 13.67 -0.20
N GLY A 77 -13.28 13.53 -1.15
CA GLY A 77 -12.29 14.56 -1.45
C GLY A 77 -11.25 14.79 -0.35
N LEU A 78 -11.11 13.83 0.58
CA LEU A 78 -10.23 13.91 1.76
C LEU A 78 -8.87 13.24 1.57
N LEU A 79 -8.66 12.58 0.43
CA LEU A 79 -7.41 11.87 0.16
C LEU A 79 -6.88 12.22 -1.22
N GLU A 80 -5.64 12.69 -1.24
CA GLU A 80 -4.91 12.99 -2.46
C GLU A 80 -4.58 11.71 -3.26
N ASN A 81 -4.28 11.91 -4.54
CA ASN A 81 -3.81 10.84 -5.40
C ASN A 81 -2.29 10.66 -5.24
N PHE A 82 -1.87 9.61 -4.54
CA PHE A 82 -0.45 9.26 -4.36
C PHE A 82 0.25 8.74 -5.64
N GLY A 83 -0.48 8.62 -6.75
CA GLY A 83 0.04 8.22 -8.04
C GLY A 83 0.85 6.92 -7.98
N LYS A 84 2.08 6.96 -8.50
CA LYS A 84 2.98 5.79 -8.54
C LYS A 84 3.46 5.32 -7.15
N ARG A 85 3.31 6.14 -6.10
CA ARG A 85 3.74 5.82 -4.72
C ARG A 85 2.66 5.13 -3.90
N GLN A 86 1.44 5.00 -4.42
CA GLN A 86 0.29 4.52 -3.65
C GLN A 86 0.55 3.19 -2.93
N LYS A 87 1.19 2.21 -3.58
CA LYS A 87 1.48 0.91 -2.95
C LYS A 87 2.46 1.04 -1.77
N GLU A 88 3.46 1.92 -1.87
CA GLU A 88 4.42 2.20 -0.79
C GLU A 88 3.72 2.83 0.41
N VAL A 89 2.96 3.90 0.16
CA VAL A 89 2.20 4.64 1.18
C VAL A 89 1.19 3.73 1.86
N PHE A 90 0.51 2.86 1.12
CA PHE A 90 -0.49 1.96 1.71
C PHE A 90 0.13 0.89 2.59
N CYS A 91 1.32 0.36 2.24
CA CYS A 91 2.03 -0.58 3.09
C CYS A 91 2.47 0.09 4.41
N LEU A 92 2.99 1.30 4.34
CA LEU A 92 3.44 2.04 5.53
C LEU A 92 2.26 2.50 6.40
N ALA A 93 1.16 2.95 5.80
CA ALA A 93 -0.07 3.27 6.53
C ALA A 93 -0.66 2.00 7.19
N ALA A 94 -0.52 0.84 6.55
CA ALA A 94 -0.95 -0.42 7.12
C ALA A 94 -0.14 -0.83 8.34
N ASP A 95 1.12 -0.41 8.44
CA ASP A 95 2.01 -0.80 9.53
C ASP A 95 1.70 -0.06 10.85
N GLU A 96 1.39 1.23 10.75
CA GLU A 96 1.27 2.11 11.92
C GLU A 96 -0.17 2.35 12.43
N MET A 97 -1.19 1.93 11.69
CA MET A 97 -2.56 2.31 12.04
C MET A 97 -3.02 1.72 13.39
N ALA A 98 -3.77 2.52 14.14
CA ALA A 98 -4.47 2.05 15.32
C ALA A 98 -5.66 1.15 14.93
N ILE A 99 -5.74 -0.01 15.56
CA ILE A 99 -6.79 -1.02 15.33
C ILE A 99 -7.34 -1.53 16.65
N SER A 100 -8.56 -2.06 16.60
CA SER A 100 -9.11 -2.91 17.64
C SER A 100 -9.29 -4.32 17.05
N VAL A 101 -8.66 -5.31 17.67
CA VAL A 101 -8.89 -6.72 17.32
C VAL A 101 -10.27 -7.12 17.85
N LEU A 102 -11.13 -7.59 16.95
CA LEU A 102 -12.48 -8.05 17.28
C LEU A 102 -12.50 -9.57 17.49
N GLU A 103 -11.70 -10.29 16.71
CA GLU A 103 -11.60 -11.75 16.76
C GLU A 103 -10.21 -12.15 16.28
N GLU A 104 -9.60 -13.12 16.96
CA GLU A 104 -8.41 -13.81 16.50
C GLU A 104 -8.53 -15.28 16.85
N LYS A 105 -8.16 -16.16 15.92
CA LYS A 105 -8.18 -17.61 16.16
C LYS A 105 -7.22 -18.34 15.26
N ARG A 106 -6.61 -19.37 15.83
CA ARG A 106 -5.80 -20.35 15.09
C ARG A 106 -6.67 -21.56 14.77
N LEU A 107 -6.76 -21.91 13.49
CA LEU A 107 -7.51 -23.08 13.03
C LEU A 107 -6.52 -24.23 12.83
N VAL A 108 -6.39 -25.06 13.88
CA VAL A 108 -5.35 -26.10 14.00
C VAL A 108 -5.41 -27.14 12.87
N GLY A 109 -6.61 -27.46 12.37
CA GLY A 109 -6.80 -28.42 11.27
C GLY A 109 -6.39 -27.88 9.89
N GLU A 110 -6.47 -26.57 9.68
CA GLU A 110 -6.20 -25.93 8.39
C GLU A 110 -4.81 -25.29 8.32
N LYS A 111 -4.05 -25.30 9.43
CA LYS A 111 -2.80 -24.54 9.59
C LYS A 111 -2.97 -23.06 9.21
N THR A 112 -4.09 -22.46 9.56
CA THR A 112 -4.39 -21.06 9.24
C THR A 112 -4.52 -20.23 10.52
N TYR A 113 -4.20 -18.95 10.41
CA TYR A 113 -4.45 -17.94 11.42
C TYR A 113 -5.42 -16.90 10.87
N TYR A 114 -6.49 -16.64 11.60
CA TYR A 114 -7.53 -15.68 11.23
C TYR A 114 -7.51 -14.50 12.19
N VAL A 115 -7.67 -13.30 11.63
CA VAL A 115 -7.89 -12.08 12.41
C VAL A 115 -9.00 -11.23 11.79
N LYS A 116 -9.82 -10.63 12.66
CA LYS A 116 -10.81 -9.62 12.33
C LYS A 116 -10.53 -8.37 13.12
N ILE A 117 -10.45 -7.23 12.44
CA ILE A 117 -10.14 -5.95 13.05
C ILE A 117 -11.20 -4.91 12.73
N LYS A 118 -11.35 -3.94 13.63
CA LYS A 118 -11.94 -2.64 13.36
C LYS A 118 -10.82 -1.61 13.27
N ALA A 119 -10.79 -0.84 12.19
CA ALA A 119 -9.84 0.24 11.99
C ALA A 119 -10.56 1.58 11.83
N ARG A 120 -9.94 2.64 12.35
CA ARG A 120 -10.39 4.03 12.20
C ARG A 120 -9.28 4.78 11.48
N VAL A 121 -9.43 4.97 10.18
CA VAL A 121 -8.37 5.51 9.31
C VAL A 121 -8.72 6.93 8.87
N GLN A 122 -7.76 7.85 8.99
CA GLN A 122 -7.88 9.25 8.62
C GLN A 122 -6.93 9.63 7.48
N SER A 123 -7.21 10.77 6.83
CA SER A 123 -6.34 11.37 5.80
C SER A 123 -4.89 11.52 6.29
N LYS A 124 -4.72 11.99 7.53
CA LYS A 124 -3.42 12.19 8.19
C LYS A 124 -2.56 10.92 8.31
N ASP A 125 -3.16 9.75 8.37
CA ASP A 125 -2.42 8.48 8.46
C ASP A 125 -1.66 8.21 7.15
N PHE A 126 -2.27 8.56 6.01
CA PHE A 126 -1.62 8.48 4.71
C PHE A 126 -0.56 9.56 4.52
N ILE A 127 -0.81 10.78 4.99
CA ILE A 127 0.18 11.88 4.95
C ILE A 127 1.43 11.49 5.76
N ARG A 128 1.25 10.90 6.94
CA ARG A 128 2.35 10.37 7.74
C ARG A 128 3.10 9.28 6.99
N ALA A 129 2.40 8.30 6.43
CA ALA A 129 3.00 7.22 5.65
C ALA A 129 3.77 7.74 4.43
N GLU A 130 3.30 8.79 3.77
CA GLU A 130 4.03 9.45 2.68
C GLU A 130 5.30 10.14 3.15
N ASN A 131 5.27 10.83 4.29
CA ASN A 131 6.46 11.43 4.87
C ASN A 131 7.51 10.37 5.22
N ILE A 132 7.09 9.28 5.89
CA ILE A 132 7.97 8.13 6.18
C ILE A 132 8.54 7.55 4.88
N ASN A 133 7.71 7.41 3.85
CA ASN A 133 8.17 6.89 2.56
C ASN A 133 9.25 7.78 1.93
N ARG A 134 9.11 9.10 2.03
CA ARG A 134 10.11 10.06 1.54
C ARG A 134 11.42 9.92 2.32
N ASP A 135 11.34 9.81 3.65
CA ASP A 135 12.51 9.66 4.51
C ASP A 135 13.26 8.35 4.21
N LEU A 136 12.53 7.25 3.99
CA LEU A 136 13.11 5.97 3.57
C LEU A 136 13.73 6.06 2.16
N ASP A 137 13.07 6.73 1.21
CA ASP A 137 13.62 6.95 -0.13
C ASP A 137 14.94 7.75 -0.07
N GLU A 138 15.05 8.72 0.84
CA GLU A 138 16.28 9.48 1.08
C GLU A 138 17.38 8.67 1.78
N GLN A 139 17.03 7.81 2.74
CA GLN A 139 17.97 6.90 3.39
C GLN A 139 18.54 5.88 2.40
N GLU A 140 17.69 5.29 1.56
CA GLU A 140 18.08 4.29 0.56
C GLU A 140 19.03 4.84 -0.51
N LYS A 141 18.98 6.16 -0.81
CA LYS A 141 19.96 6.80 -1.71
C LYS A 141 21.38 6.82 -1.15
N ARG A 142 21.53 6.63 0.16
CA ARG A 142 22.82 6.64 0.86
C ARG A 142 23.35 5.24 1.12
N PHE A 143 22.66 4.20 0.64
CA PHE A 143 23.16 2.83 0.75
C PHE A 143 24.50 2.71 0.04
N SER A 144 25.41 1.99 0.68
CA SER A 144 26.63 1.53 0.06
C SER A 144 26.31 0.55 -1.07
N TRP A 145 27.26 0.38 -1.98
CA TRP A 145 27.15 -0.61 -3.05
C TRP A 145 26.91 -2.03 -2.49
N GLN A 146 27.52 -2.38 -1.35
CA GLN A 146 27.31 -3.68 -0.70
C GLN A 146 25.86 -3.84 -0.23
N GLU A 147 25.29 -2.84 0.45
CA GLU A 147 23.89 -2.88 0.91
C GLU A 147 22.89 -2.96 -0.26
N GLU A 148 23.20 -2.29 -1.38
CA GLU A 148 22.39 -2.38 -2.60
C GLU A 148 22.52 -3.75 -3.29
N MET A 149 23.67 -4.40 -3.22
CA MET A 149 23.85 -5.70 -3.88
C MET A 149 23.37 -6.87 -3.03
N GLU A 150 23.58 -6.84 -1.72
CA GLU A 150 23.18 -7.91 -0.80
C GLU A 150 21.68 -7.94 -0.57
N GLN A 151 20.99 -6.81 -0.77
CA GLN A 151 19.54 -6.70 -0.59
C GLN A 151 19.06 -7.31 0.74
N TYR A 152 19.77 -6.95 1.81
CA TYR A 152 19.55 -7.49 3.14
C TYR A 152 18.10 -7.30 3.59
N VAL A 153 17.51 -8.39 4.10
CA VAL A 153 16.22 -8.43 4.77
C VAL A 153 16.49 -8.52 6.27
N ALA A 154 15.96 -7.54 7.02
CA ALA A 154 16.10 -7.49 8.47
C ALA A 154 15.57 -8.76 9.13
N GLN A 155 16.12 -9.15 10.29
CA GLN A 155 15.56 -10.29 11.04
C GLN A 155 14.23 -9.97 11.71
N SER A 156 13.98 -8.71 12.04
CA SER A 156 12.70 -8.26 12.59
C SER A 156 11.56 -8.46 11.60
N VAL A 157 10.39 -8.83 12.08
CA VAL A 157 9.17 -8.91 11.25
C VAL A 157 8.56 -7.51 11.16
N ASP A 158 8.66 -6.89 9.98
CA ASP A 158 8.13 -5.54 9.70
C ASP A 158 7.55 -5.54 8.26
N PRO A 159 6.35 -6.13 8.08
CA PRO A 159 5.80 -6.39 6.76
C PRO A 159 5.55 -5.11 5.97
N GLY A 160 5.14 -4.03 6.66
CA GLY A 160 4.88 -2.74 6.03
C GLY A 160 6.13 -2.12 5.44
N LYS A 161 7.23 -2.04 6.20
CA LYS A 161 8.49 -1.49 5.68
C LYS A 161 9.10 -2.38 4.62
N GLU A 162 9.11 -3.70 4.83
CA GLU A 162 9.67 -4.67 3.89
C GLU A 162 8.95 -4.58 2.53
N LEU A 163 7.62 -4.65 2.51
CA LEU A 163 6.88 -4.60 1.26
C LEU A 163 6.92 -3.20 0.60
N SER A 164 6.94 -2.13 1.40
CA SER A 164 7.10 -0.77 0.86
C SER A 164 8.44 -0.58 0.14
N ARG A 165 9.52 -1.20 0.64
CA ARG A 165 10.85 -1.17 0.00
C ARG A 165 10.83 -1.86 -1.36
N ALA A 166 10.21 -3.04 -1.44
CA ALA A 166 10.03 -3.73 -2.71
C ALA A 166 9.29 -2.85 -3.74
N TYR A 167 8.20 -2.19 -3.32
CA TYR A 167 7.46 -1.28 -4.19
C TYR A 167 8.25 -0.03 -4.59
N ARG A 168 9.11 0.51 -3.71
CA ARG A 168 10.04 1.60 -4.07
C ARG A 168 10.98 1.18 -5.21
N TYR A 169 11.57 -0.01 -5.15
CA TYR A 169 12.42 -0.51 -6.23
C TYR A 169 11.63 -0.67 -7.55
N LEU A 170 10.42 -1.23 -7.48
CA LEU A 170 9.54 -1.36 -8.65
C LEU A 170 9.20 0.01 -9.27
N ARG A 171 8.83 1.01 -8.45
CA ARG A 171 8.55 2.38 -8.91
C ARG A 171 9.77 3.03 -9.55
N LYS A 172 10.95 2.85 -8.95
CA LYS A 172 12.24 3.36 -9.46
C LYS A 172 12.74 2.64 -10.71
N LYS A 173 11.99 1.64 -11.21
CA LYS A 173 12.35 0.77 -12.34
C LYS A 173 13.60 -0.09 -12.10
N ALA A 174 13.99 -0.27 -10.85
CA ALA A 174 15.04 -1.19 -10.44
C ALA A 174 14.46 -2.62 -10.34
N TRP A 175 13.81 -3.10 -11.40
CA TRP A 175 12.97 -4.32 -11.37
C TRP A 175 13.76 -5.57 -10.96
N ARG A 176 15.00 -5.71 -11.45
CA ARG A 176 15.89 -6.81 -11.05
C ARG A 176 16.21 -6.79 -9.57
N VAL A 177 16.55 -5.62 -9.05
CA VAL A 177 16.82 -5.42 -7.61
C VAL A 177 15.58 -5.74 -6.79
N ALA A 178 14.39 -5.28 -7.24
CA ALA A 178 13.12 -5.60 -6.60
C ALA A 178 12.88 -7.12 -6.55
N ILE A 179 13.08 -7.83 -7.66
CA ILE A 179 12.89 -9.30 -7.73
C ILE A 179 13.89 -10.02 -6.82
N ILE A 180 15.16 -9.58 -6.78
CA ILE A 180 16.18 -10.16 -5.88
C ILE A 180 15.78 -9.96 -4.41
N TYR A 181 15.40 -8.74 -4.03
CA TYR A 181 14.93 -8.43 -2.69
C TYR A 181 13.68 -9.25 -2.31
N LEU A 182 12.72 -9.38 -3.22
CA LEU A 182 11.53 -10.20 -3.04
C LEU A 182 11.86 -11.70 -2.91
N ASN A 183 12.88 -12.21 -3.60
CA ASN A 183 13.34 -13.59 -3.40
C ASN A 183 13.96 -13.78 -2.01
N HIS A 184 14.62 -12.78 -1.44
CA HIS A 184 15.09 -12.84 -0.05
C HIS A 184 13.92 -12.80 0.94
N LEU A 185 12.91 -11.96 0.70
CA LEU A 185 11.69 -11.95 1.49
C LEU A 185 10.94 -13.28 1.40
N GLU A 186 10.86 -13.89 0.22
CA GLU A 186 10.21 -15.20 0.02
C GLU A 186 10.87 -16.29 0.85
N ARG A 187 12.21 -16.30 0.95
CA ARG A 187 12.92 -17.25 1.84
C ARG A 187 12.56 -17.05 3.31
N LYS A 188 12.27 -15.81 3.70
CA LYS A 188 11.87 -15.47 5.08
C LYS A 188 10.39 -15.75 5.34
N TYR A 189 9.53 -15.55 4.34
CA TYR A 189 8.08 -15.66 4.42
C TYR A 189 7.52 -16.40 3.18
N PRO A 190 7.67 -17.73 3.10
CA PRO A 190 7.34 -18.49 1.90
C PRO A 190 5.84 -18.49 1.57
N ASP A 191 4.98 -18.28 2.57
CA ASP A 191 3.52 -18.34 2.40
C ASP A 191 2.87 -16.94 2.39
N TRP A 192 3.66 -15.88 2.20
CA TRP A 192 3.15 -14.51 2.17
C TRP A 192 2.74 -14.05 0.77
N SER A 193 1.42 -14.05 0.53
CA SER A 193 0.80 -13.81 -0.78
C SER A 193 1.25 -12.52 -1.48
N GLU A 194 1.53 -11.47 -0.71
CA GLU A 194 1.88 -10.13 -1.18
C GLU A 194 3.26 -10.09 -1.85
N ILE A 195 4.19 -10.96 -1.43
CA ILE A 195 5.51 -11.10 -2.06
C ILE A 195 5.33 -11.54 -3.51
N TYR A 196 4.56 -12.61 -3.72
CA TYR A 196 4.29 -13.15 -5.06
C TYR A 196 3.57 -12.14 -5.94
N TYR A 197 2.62 -11.38 -5.38
CA TYR A 197 1.96 -10.31 -6.12
C TYR A 197 2.94 -9.20 -6.55
N ALA A 198 3.86 -8.80 -5.68
CA ALA A 198 4.89 -7.83 -6.03
C ALA A 198 5.89 -8.40 -7.08
N LYS A 199 6.24 -9.69 -6.99
CA LYS A 199 7.09 -10.36 -8.00
C LYS A 199 6.42 -10.37 -9.37
N ALA A 200 5.12 -10.64 -9.45
CA ALA A 200 4.36 -10.58 -10.70
C ALA A 200 4.49 -9.21 -11.39
N ILE A 201 4.36 -8.11 -10.63
CA ILE A 201 4.56 -6.74 -11.16
C ILE A 201 5.99 -6.57 -11.71
N GLY A 202 7.00 -7.09 -11.00
CA GLY A 202 8.39 -7.06 -11.45
C GLY A 202 8.61 -7.86 -12.74
N TYR A 203 8.08 -9.08 -12.82
CA TYR A 203 8.20 -9.94 -13.99
C TYR A 203 7.48 -9.37 -15.21
N TYR A 204 6.30 -8.78 -15.02
CA TYR A 204 5.59 -8.07 -16.08
C TYR A 204 6.44 -6.93 -16.64
N ALA A 205 7.07 -6.13 -15.77
CA ALA A 205 7.93 -5.03 -16.20
C ALA A 205 9.20 -5.49 -16.94
N GLU A 206 9.70 -6.69 -16.66
CA GLU A 206 10.79 -7.34 -17.40
C GLU A 206 10.33 -8.15 -18.63
N ASN A 207 9.05 -8.09 -19.01
CA ASN A 207 8.46 -8.87 -20.10
C ASN A 207 8.62 -10.41 -19.93
N LYS A 208 8.65 -10.89 -18.68
CA LYS A 208 8.72 -12.32 -18.32
C LYS A 208 7.33 -12.86 -18.02
N MET A 209 6.51 -13.01 -19.06
CA MET A 209 5.08 -13.32 -18.92
C MET A 209 4.78 -14.64 -18.20
N ASP A 210 5.54 -15.70 -18.47
CA ASP A 210 5.34 -17.00 -17.79
C ASP A 210 5.60 -16.88 -16.29
N ALA A 211 6.72 -16.25 -15.90
CA ALA A 211 7.06 -16.01 -14.50
C ALA A 211 6.04 -15.08 -13.80
N MET A 212 5.51 -14.09 -14.52
CA MET A 212 4.42 -13.25 -14.01
C MET A 212 3.17 -14.08 -13.72
N ILE A 213 2.72 -14.92 -14.67
CA ILE A 213 1.54 -15.76 -14.51
C ILE A 213 1.71 -16.72 -13.32
N ASP A 214 2.88 -17.36 -13.20
CA ASP A 214 3.13 -18.30 -12.12
C ASP A 214 3.18 -17.59 -10.75
N ALA A 215 3.78 -16.40 -10.68
CA ALA A 215 3.75 -15.59 -9.47
C ALA A 215 2.32 -15.15 -9.09
N LEU A 216 1.49 -14.79 -10.06
CA LEU A 216 0.08 -14.47 -9.80
C LEU A 216 -0.68 -15.69 -9.27
N LYS A 217 -0.49 -16.88 -9.85
CA LYS A 217 -1.12 -18.12 -9.38
C LYS A 217 -0.73 -18.40 -7.93
N SER A 218 0.57 -18.38 -7.61
CA SER A 218 1.04 -18.57 -6.24
C SER A 218 0.42 -17.55 -5.27
N SER A 219 0.32 -16.28 -5.68
CA SER A 219 -0.34 -15.26 -4.85
C SER A 219 -1.85 -15.54 -4.66
N CYS A 220 -2.54 -15.97 -5.72
CA CYS A 220 -3.97 -16.32 -5.68
C CYS A 220 -4.24 -17.55 -4.81
N ASP A 221 -3.42 -18.60 -4.93
CA ASP A 221 -3.50 -19.84 -4.13
C ASP A 221 -3.32 -19.54 -2.63
N LEU A 222 -2.54 -18.51 -2.31
CA LEU A 222 -2.36 -17.98 -0.94
C LEU A 222 -3.46 -16.99 -0.52
N GLY A 223 -4.54 -16.85 -1.28
CA GLY A 223 -5.73 -16.06 -0.91
C GLY A 223 -5.71 -14.59 -1.34
N ASN A 224 -4.79 -14.17 -2.21
CA ASN A 224 -4.79 -12.81 -2.74
C ASN A 224 -5.82 -12.64 -3.86
N MET A 225 -6.99 -12.09 -3.50
CA MET A 225 -8.06 -11.83 -4.47
C MET A 225 -7.68 -10.86 -5.60
N GLU A 226 -6.76 -9.91 -5.36
CA GLU A 226 -6.27 -9.01 -6.41
C GLU A 226 -5.52 -9.81 -7.49
N ALA A 227 -4.68 -10.76 -7.06
CA ALA A 227 -3.99 -11.66 -7.96
C ALA A 227 -4.96 -12.58 -8.73
N CYS A 228 -5.95 -13.16 -8.04
CA CYS A 228 -6.95 -14.02 -8.69
C CYS A 228 -7.70 -13.28 -9.81
N MET A 229 -8.16 -12.05 -9.55
CA MET A 229 -8.83 -11.23 -10.56
C MET A 229 -7.92 -10.83 -11.71
N GLU A 230 -6.61 -10.69 -11.46
CA GLU A 230 -5.64 -10.30 -12.48
C GLU A 230 -5.32 -11.47 -13.43
N ILE A 231 -5.27 -12.70 -12.94
CA ILE A 231 -5.11 -13.92 -13.76
C ILE A 231 -6.25 -14.05 -14.78
N ASP A 232 -7.49 -13.77 -14.38
CA ASP A 232 -8.67 -13.88 -15.25
C ASP A 232 -8.61 -12.95 -16.48
N ARG A 233 -7.81 -11.88 -16.40
CA ARG A 233 -7.59 -10.95 -17.51
C ARG A 233 -6.61 -11.49 -18.55
N PHE A 234 -5.91 -12.58 -18.26
CA PHE A 234 -5.01 -13.29 -19.17
C PHE A 234 -5.57 -14.67 -19.50
N PRO A 235 -6.68 -14.78 -20.26
CA PRO A 235 -7.18 -16.07 -20.68
C PRO A 235 -6.12 -16.81 -21.51
N ARG A 236 -5.83 -18.04 -21.07
CA ARG A 236 -4.90 -19.01 -21.64
C ARG A 236 -4.70 -18.88 -23.16
N GLN A 237 -3.49 -18.51 -23.57
CA GLN A 237 -2.90 -18.94 -24.85
C GLN A 237 -2.59 -20.46 -24.86
N SER A 238 -2.94 -21.23 -23.82
CA SER A 238 -2.67 -22.67 -23.70
C SER A 238 -3.83 -23.60 -24.09
N LYS A 239 -4.77 -23.16 -24.94
CA LYS A 239 -5.56 -24.08 -25.79
C LYS A 239 -4.97 -24.10 -27.19
N GLY A 240 -3.83 -24.77 -27.34
CA GLY A 240 -3.14 -24.81 -28.63
C GLY A 240 -1.94 -25.74 -28.74
N ILE A 241 -1.72 -26.70 -27.83
CA ILE A 241 -0.79 -27.82 -28.08
C ILE A 241 -1.37 -29.07 -27.40
N THR A 242 -2.49 -29.56 -27.93
CA THR A 242 -2.95 -30.95 -27.77
C THR A 242 -3.87 -31.27 -28.96
N ALA A 243 -3.31 -31.16 -30.16
CA ALA A 243 -3.87 -31.74 -31.37
C ALA A 243 -2.78 -31.77 -32.44
N PHE A 244 -1.83 -32.69 -32.30
CA PHE A 244 -1.28 -33.45 -33.43
C PHE A 244 -0.79 -34.77 -32.84
N LYS A 245 -1.70 -35.74 -32.88
CA LYS A 245 -1.42 -37.17 -32.76
C LYS A 245 -1.17 -37.66 -34.18
N GLU A 246 -0.22 -38.58 -34.29
CA GLU A 246 0.07 -39.49 -35.42
C GLU A 246 0.89 -38.90 -36.59
#